data_AF-X1BT36-F1
#
_entry.id   AF-X1BT36-F1
#
_cell.length_a   1.000
_cell.length_b   1.000
_cell.length_c   1.000
_cell.angle_alpha   90.00
_cell.angle_beta   90.00
_cell.angle_gamma   90.00
#
_symmetry.space_group_name_H-M   'P 1'
#
loop_
_entity.id
_entity.type
_entity.pdbx_description
1 polymer ?
#
loop_
_entity_poly.entity_id
_entity_poly.type
_entity_poly.pdbx_seq_one_letter_code
_entity_poly.pdbx_strand_id
1 'polypeptide(L)'
;MEKIFDENYYFNQITKIIQDQNFQLIIKDKDNKIVWFFGTELVSGNDVLVIGQIISGKIEWLAASQNHPLLISILTKFVNTFKEEMIILKQINSEDQIYHLECKYCGNILSSFPGKGKSIECDKCNYEQVIWN
;
A
#
# COMPACT_ATOMS: atom_id res chain seq x y z
N MET A 1 3.84 -25.43 -7.07
CA MET A 1 2.73 -24.64 -7.64
C MET A 1 2.92 -23.22 -7.17
N GLU A 2 3.24 -22.29 -8.06
CA GLU A 2 3.19 -20.86 -7.72
C GLU A 2 1.75 -20.51 -7.34
N LYS A 3 1.55 -19.87 -6.18
CA LYS A 3 0.25 -19.31 -5.84
C LYS A 3 0.00 -18.16 -6.80
N ILE A 4 -1.02 -18.29 -7.63
CA ILE A 4 -1.49 -17.20 -8.49
C ILE A 4 -1.98 -16.06 -7.59
N PHE A 5 -1.58 -14.83 -7.90
CA PHE A 5 -2.05 -13.63 -7.23
C PHE A 5 -3.55 -13.44 -7.48
N ASP A 6 -4.38 -13.73 -6.47
CA ASP A 6 -5.83 -13.56 -6.55
C ASP A 6 -6.22 -12.12 -6.22
N GLU A 7 -6.32 -11.29 -7.26
CA GLU A 7 -6.69 -9.87 -7.14
C GLU A 7 -8.01 -9.68 -6.40
N ASN A 8 -8.99 -10.56 -6.56
CA ASN A 8 -10.29 -10.42 -5.88
C ASN A 8 -10.14 -10.60 -4.37
N TYR A 9 -9.35 -11.60 -3.98
CA TYR A 9 -9.04 -11.84 -2.59
C TYR A 9 -8.36 -10.62 -1.96
N TYR A 10 -7.28 -10.12 -2.57
CA TYR A 10 -6.54 -8.97 -2.04
C TYR A 10 -7.38 -7.68 -2.05
N PHE A 11 -8.20 -7.47 -3.07
CA PHE A 11 -9.09 -6.31 -3.15
C PHE A 11 -10.12 -6.31 -2.01
N ASN A 12 -10.61 -7.49 -1.63
CA ASN A 12 -11.49 -7.62 -0.47
C ASN A 12 -10.78 -7.35 0.86
N GLN A 13 -9.52 -7.78 1.01
CA GLN A 13 -8.74 -7.47 2.22
C GLN A 13 -8.46 -5.97 2.34
N ILE A 14 -8.03 -5.32 1.24
CA ILE A 14 -7.86 -3.85 1.17
C ILE A 14 -9.13 -3.13 1.60
N THR A 15 -10.29 -3.54 1.06
CA THR A 15 -11.59 -2.96 1.41
C THR A 15 -11.86 -3.09 2.92
N LYS A 16 -11.66 -4.29 3.46
CA LYS A 16 -11.95 -4.62 4.86
C LYS A 16 -11.04 -3.83 5.82
N ILE A 17 -9.74 -3.78 5.55
CA ILE A 17 -8.77 -3.02 6.38
C ILE A 17 -9.19 -1.56 6.52
N ILE A 18 -9.64 -0.93 5.43
CA ILE A 18 -10.05 0.48 5.47
C ILE A 18 -11.37 0.63 6.25
N GLN A 19 -12.33 -0.28 6.06
CA GLN A 19 -13.61 -0.28 6.78
C GLN A 19 -13.46 -0.48 8.29
N ASP A 20 -12.55 -1.36 8.71
CA ASP A 20 -12.26 -1.63 10.13
C ASP A 20 -11.66 -0.41 10.84
N GLN A 21 -11.23 0.61 10.09
CA GLN A 21 -10.80 1.92 10.60
C GLN A 21 -11.90 2.98 10.60
N ASN A 22 -13.17 2.59 10.48
CA ASN A 22 -14.36 3.47 10.48
C ASN A 22 -14.41 4.46 9.31
N PHE A 23 -13.69 4.19 8.22
CA PHE A 23 -13.88 4.96 6.99
C PHE A 23 -15.20 4.59 6.32
N GLN A 24 -15.89 5.61 5.83
CA GLN A 24 -17.14 5.47 5.09
C GLN A 24 -16.85 5.18 3.62
N LEU A 25 -17.47 4.13 3.09
CA LEU A 25 -17.37 3.79 1.67
C LEU A 25 -18.09 4.84 0.83
N ILE A 26 -17.39 5.42 -0.15
CA ILE A 26 -17.96 6.35 -1.13
C ILE A 26 -18.40 5.59 -2.38
N ILE A 27 -17.46 4.88 -3.02
CA ILE A 27 -17.69 4.11 -4.23
C ILE A 27 -16.78 2.89 -4.28
N LYS A 28 -17.29 1.78 -4.81
CA LYS A 28 -16.54 0.55 -5.08
C LYS A 28 -16.79 0.12 -6.52
N ASP A 29 -15.75 0.18 -7.34
CA ASP A 29 -15.74 -0.37 -8.68
C ASP A 29 -14.99 -1.70 -8.65
N LYS A 30 -15.75 -2.78 -8.79
CA LYS A 30 -15.23 -4.15 -8.69
C LYS A 30 -14.47 -4.58 -9.93
N ASP A 31 -14.76 -3.99 -11.08
CA ASP A 31 -14.17 -4.40 -12.36
C ASP A 31 -12.77 -3.80 -12.48
N ASN A 32 -12.65 -2.51 -12.15
CA ASN A 32 -11.38 -1.79 -12.13
C ASN A 32 -10.60 -1.95 -10.81
N LYS A 33 -11.10 -2.77 -9.88
CA LYS A 33 -10.50 -3.03 -8.56
C LYS A 33 -10.12 -1.75 -7.82
N ILE A 34 -11.01 -0.77 -7.80
CA ILE A 34 -10.79 0.52 -7.12
C ILE A 34 -11.91 0.78 -6.10
N VAL A 35 -11.52 1.25 -4.92
CA VAL A 35 -12.45 1.54 -3.83
C VAL A 35 -12.06 2.84 -3.14
N TRP A 36 -13.04 3.71 -2.91
CA TRP A 36 -12.87 5.05 -2.38
C TRP A 36 -13.57 5.16 -1.03
N PHE A 37 -12.89 5.80 -0.10
CA PHE A 37 -13.29 5.91 1.28
C PHE A 37 -13.06 7.32 1.80
N PHE A 38 -13.98 7.79 2.64
CA PHE A 38 -13.86 9.06 3.35
C PHE A 38 -13.87 8.82 4.85
N GLY A 39 -12.99 9.49 5.57
CA GLY A 39 -12.97 9.46 7.03
C GLY A 39 -12.59 10.83 7.58
N THR A 40 -13.02 11.11 8.80
CA THR A 40 -12.63 12.31 9.54
C THR A 40 -11.98 11.84 10.83
N GLU A 41 -10.75 12.29 11.09
CA GLU A 41 -10.07 11.95 12.34
C GLU A 41 -10.67 12.81 13.47
N LEU A 42 -11.26 12.15 14.47
CA LEU A 42 -12.14 12.79 15.45
C LEU A 42 -11.43 13.81 16.36
N VAL A 43 -10.11 13.67 16.56
CA VAL A 43 -9.36 14.52 17.50
C VAL A 43 -8.98 15.85 16.85
N SER A 44 -8.53 15.79 15.62
CA SER A 44 -8.00 16.91 14.84
C SER A 44 -9.03 17.48 13.87
N GLY A 45 -10.15 16.79 13.63
CA GLY A 45 -11.19 17.20 12.69
C GLY A 45 -10.74 17.18 11.23
N ASN A 46 -9.60 16.54 10.94
CA ASN A 46 -9.04 16.52 9.59
C ASN A 46 -9.71 15.43 8.75
N ASP A 47 -10.19 15.84 7.59
CA ASP A 47 -10.73 14.95 6.58
C ASP A 47 -9.60 14.19 5.88
N VAL A 48 -9.91 12.94 5.53
CA VAL A 48 -9.02 12.03 4.83
C VAL A 48 -9.80 11.29 3.75
N LEU A 49 -9.31 11.38 2.52
CA LEU A 49 -9.73 10.53 1.42
C LEU A 49 -8.73 9.38 1.29
N VAL A 50 -9.22 8.15 1.18
CA VAL A 50 -8.40 6.95 0.93
C VAL A 50 -8.91 6.25 -0.33
N ILE A 51 -7.99 5.87 -1.20
CA ILE A 51 -8.25 5.07 -2.39
C ILE A 51 -7.43 3.78 -2.25
N GLY A 52 -8.11 2.63 -2.25
CA GLY A 52 -7.47 1.33 -2.40
C GLY A 52 -7.64 0.84 -3.83
N GLN A 53 -6.56 0.42 -4.49
CA GLN A 53 -6.63 -0.13 -5.83
C GLN A 53 -5.69 -1.32 -6.05
N ILE A 54 -6.05 -2.18 -7.01
CA ILE A 54 -5.14 -3.18 -7.58
C ILE A 54 -4.95 -2.85 -9.06
N ILE A 55 -3.73 -2.54 -9.45
CA ILE A 55 -3.37 -2.20 -10.82
C ILE A 55 -2.12 -2.98 -11.24
N SER A 56 -2.21 -3.72 -12.35
CA SER A 56 -1.08 -4.48 -12.91
C SER A 56 -0.42 -5.43 -11.88
N GLY A 57 -1.21 -6.12 -11.06
CA GLY A 57 -0.72 -7.02 -10.01
C GLY A 57 -0.12 -6.31 -8.77
N LYS A 58 -0.23 -4.98 -8.68
CA LYS A 58 0.25 -4.19 -7.55
C LYS A 58 -0.91 -3.73 -6.68
N ILE A 59 -0.76 -3.88 -5.37
CA ILE A 59 -1.65 -3.30 -4.37
C ILE A 59 -1.21 -1.87 -4.07
N GLU A 60 -2.12 -0.92 -4.15
CA GLU A 60 -1.85 0.48 -3.85
C GLU A 60 -2.88 1.08 -2.88
N TRP A 61 -2.39 1.82 -1.88
CA TRP A 61 -3.18 2.75 -1.10
C TRP A 61 -2.71 4.17 -1.39
N LEU A 62 -3.65 5.02 -1.77
CA LEU A 62 -3.44 6.45 -1.91
C LEU A 62 -4.27 7.15 -0.83
N ALA A 63 -3.68 8.12 -0.13
CA ALA A 63 -4.38 8.88 0.88
C ALA A 63 -4.12 10.38 0.71
N ALA A 64 -5.14 11.20 0.92
CA ALA A 64 -5.07 12.65 0.82
C ALA A 64 -5.75 13.31 2.02
N SER A 65 -5.06 14.29 2.62
CA SER A 65 -5.52 15.07 3.77
C SER A 65 -4.72 16.38 3.82
N GLN A 66 -5.26 17.40 4.48
CA GLN A 66 -4.53 18.63 4.79
C GLN A 66 -3.45 18.41 5.86
N ASN A 67 -3.47 17.27 6.56
CA ASN A 67 -2.55 16.94 7.64
C ASN A 67 -1.57 15.82 7.22
N HIS A 68 -0.33 16.18 6.87
CA HIS A 68 0.69 15.23 6.44
C HIS A 68 1.06 14.18 7.50
N PRO A 69 1.31 14.53 8.79
CA PRO A 69 1.51 13.54 9.85
C PRO A 69 0.39 12.49 9.94
N LEU A 70 -0.87 12.92 9.78
CA LEU A 70 -2.02 12.02 9.78
C LEU A 70 -1.95 11.01 8.63
N LEU A 71 -1.57 11.45 7.43
CA LEU A 71 -1.39 10.55 6.26
C LEU A 71 -0.35 9.48 6.52
N ILE A 72 0.80 9.87 7.08
CA ILE A 72 1.87 8.92 7.41
C ILE A 72 1.37 7.89 8.43
N SER A 73 0.67 8.34 9.47
CA SER A 73 0.11 7.46 10.50
C SER A 73 -0.88 6.45 9.91
N ILE A 74 -1.81 6.92 9.06
CA ILE A 74 -2.84 6.08 8.43
C ILE A 74 -2.22 5.04 7.50
N LEU A 75 -1.32 5.47 6.61
CA LEU A 75 -0.67 4.56 5.66
C LEU A 75 0.19 3.53 6.37
N THR A 76 0.92 3.94 7.41
CA THR A 76 1.72 3.02 8.25
C THR A 76 0.81 1.98 8.91
N LYS A 77 -0.33 2.42 9.46
CA LYS A 77 -1.32 1.53 10.08
C LYS A 77 -1.88 0.52 9.08
N PHE A 78 -2.30 0.96 7.88
CA PHE A 78 -2.81 0.07 6.85
C PHE A 78 -1.78 -0.97 6.42
N VAL A 79 -0.53 -0.55 6.20
CA VAL A 79 0.54 -1.48 5.84
C VAL A 79 0.72 -2.52 6.95
N ASN A 80 0.85 -2.11 8.21
CA ASN A 80 1.07 -3.05 9.32
C ASN A 80 -0.12 -4.00 9.49
N THR A 81 -1.35 -3.50 9.46
CA THR A 81 -2.56 -4.35 9.53
C THR A 81 -2.61 -5.34 8.36
N PHE A 82 -2.24 -4.92 7.15
CA PHE A 82 -2.18 -5.83 6.02
C PHE A 82 -1.13 -6.93 6.21
N LYS A 83 0.07 -6.60 6.70
CA LYS A 83 1.11 -7.61 6.99
C LYS A 83 0.59 -8.65 7.99
N GLU A 84 0.01 -8.17 9.10
CA GLU A 84 -0.57 -9.02 10.14
C GLU A 84 -1.67 -9.93 9.58
N GLU A 85 -2.62 -9.38 8.81
CA GLU A 85 -3.67 -10.17 8.18
C GLU A 85 -3.12 -11.21 7.20
N MET A 86 -2.11 -10.86 6.39
CA MET A 86 -1.50 -11.81 5.45
C MET A 86 -0.79 -12.98 6.15
N ILE A 87 -0.23 -12.75 7.34
CA ILE A 87 0.34 -13.81 8.19
C ILE A 87 -0.76 -14.70 8.75
N ILE A 88 -1.80 -14.10 9.35
CA ILE A 88 -2.95 -14.84 9.93
C ILE A 88 -3.61 -15.72 8.88
N LEU A 89 -3.74 -15.21 7.66
CA LEU A 89 -4.34 -15.90 6.52
C LEU A 89 -3.36 -16.84 5.79
N LYS A 90 -2.12 -16.99 6.27
CA LYS A 90 -1.06 -17.86 5.73
C LYS A 90 -0.75 -17.59 4.25
N GLN A 91 -0.84 -16.32 3.84
CA GLN A 91 -0.37 -15.87 2.53
C GLN A 91 1.12 -15.59 2.54
N ILE A 92 1.61 -15.10 3.67
CA ILE A 92 3.04 -15.02 4.00
C ILE A 92 3.29 -15.78 5.30
N ASN A 93 4.51 -16.27 5.48
CA ASN A 93 4.92 -17.01 6.69
C ASN A 93 5.36 -16.06 7.81
N SER A 94 5.85 -14.88 7.44
CA SER A 94 6.48 -13.93 8.34
C SER A 94 6.68 -12.58 7.65
N GLU A 95 6.88 -11.51 8.43
CA GLU A 95 7.02 -10.15 7.89
C GLU A 95 8.24 -9.96 6.98
N ASP A 96 9.30 -10.76 7.16
CA ASP A 96 10.53 -10.72 6.36
C ASP A 96 10.33 -11.18 4.90
N GLN A 97 9.17 -11.75 4.57
CA GLN A 97 8.79 -12.01 3.17
C GLN A 97 8.33 -10.75 2.44
N ILE A 98 8.17 -9.63 3.14
CA ILE A 98 7.86 -8.32 2.54
C ILE A 98 9.12 -7.49 2.51
N TYR A 99 9.68 -7.33 1.32
CA TYR A 99 10.87 -6.53 1.09
C TYR A 99 10.51 -5.09 0.81
N HIS A 100 11.15 -4.16 1.52
CA HIS A 100 11.20 -2.77 1.09
C HIS A 100 12.36 -2.61 0.12
N LEU A 101 12.10 -2.00 -1.04
CA LEU A 101 13.18 -1.64 -1.93
C LEU A 101 13.81 -0.34 -1.42
N GLU A 102 15.03 -0.40 -0.93
CA GLU A 102 15.72 0.79 -0.42
C GLU A 102 16.70 1.35 -1.44
N CYS A 103 16.86 2.67 -1.43
CA CYS A 103 17.94 3.36 -2.12
C CYS A 103 19.27 2.94 -1.49
N LYS A 104 20.16 2.31 -2.26
CA LYS A 104 21.46 1.83 -1.75
C LYS A 104 22.38 2.94 -1.27
N TYR A 105 22.11 4.20 -1.64
CA TYR A 105 22.90 5.35 -1.23
C TYR A 105 22.39 6.02 0.05
N CYS A 106 21.07 6.21 0.19
CA CYS A 106 20.51 7.00 1.30
C CYS A 106 19.47 6.25 2.16
N GLY A 107 19.20 4.97 1.88
CA GLY A 107 18.23 4.16 2.63
C GLY A 107 16.76 4.56 2.44
N ASN A 108 16.44 5.43 1.49
CA ASN A 108 15.04 5.81 1.24
C ASN A 108 14.27 4.64 0.62
N ILE A 109 13.04 4.38 1.06
CA ILE A 109 12.19 3.36 0.41
C ILE A 109 11.73 3.89 -0.94
N LEU A 110 12.00 3.14 -2.00
CA LEU A 110 11.65 3.46 -3.38
C LEU A 110 10.18 3.12 -3.68
N SER A 111 9.60 3.88 -4.60
CA SER A 111 8.16 3.84 -4.94
C SER A 111 7.71 2.59 -5.71
N SER A 112 8.64 1.84 -6.29
CA SER A 112 8.35 0.65 -7.09
C SER A 112 9.56 -0.27 -7.23
N PHE A 113 9.32 -1.54 -7.55
CA PHE A 113 10.37 -2.44 -8.00
C PHE A 113 10.61 -2.27 -9.51
N PRO A 114 11.83 -1.97 -9.97
CA PRO A 114 12.12 -1.93 -11.40
C PRO A 114 12.03 -3.33 -12.00
N GLY A 115 11.69 -3.39 -13.29
CA GLY A 115 11.80 -4.64 -14.06
C GLY A 115 13.23 -5.18 -14.08
N LYS A 116 13.40 -6.47 -14.42
CA LYS A 116 14.73 -7.09 -14.51
C LYS A 116 15.64 -6.31 -15.47
N GLY A 117 16.85 -5.96 -15.03
CA GLY A 117 17.83 -5.16 -15.77
C GLY A 117 17.47 -3.68 -15.94
N LYS A 118 16.38 -3.19 -15.34
CA LYS A 118 15.99 -1.78 -15.37
C LYS A 118 16.55 -1.03 -14.16
N SER A 119 16.86 0.24 -14.38
CA SER A 119 17.22 1.16 -13.32
C SER A 119 15.98 1.82 -12.71
N ILE A 120 16.14 2.29 -11.48
CA ILE A 120 15.20 3.16 -10.79
C ILE A 120 15.98 4.30 -10.12
N GLU A 121 15.44 5.51 -10.21
CA GLU A 121 15.98 6.70 -9.56
C GLU A 121 15.34 6.90 -8.19
N CYS A 122 16.16 7.24 -7.19
CA CYS A 122 15.69 7.61 -5.87
C CYS A 122 15.09 9.03 -5.87
N ASP A 123 13.82 9.14 -5.52
CA ASP A 123 13.07 10.39 -5.38
C ASP A 123 13.61 11.35 -4.31
N LYS A 124 14.46 10.86 -3.38
CA LYS A 124 15.05 11.66 -2.32
C LYS A 124 16.45 12.20 -2.62
N CYS A 125 17.28 11.43 -3.32
CA CYS A 125 18.69 11.77 -3.55
C CYS A 125 19.13 11.70 -5.02
N ASN A 126 18.20 11.42 -5.94
CA ASN A 126 18.40 11.31 -7.38
C ASN A 126 19.44 10.25 -7.79
N TYR A 127 19.74 9.30 -6.88
CA TYR A 127 20.67 8.23 -7.16
C TYR A 127 19.98 7.14 -8.00
N GLU A 128 20.55 6.82 -9.16
CA GLU A 128 20.05 5.77 -10.06
C GLU A 128 20.67 4.40 -9.72
N GLN A 129 19.84 3.39 -9.50
CA GLN A 129 20.27 2.03 -9.14
C GLN A 129 19.62 0.95 -10.00
N VAL A 130 20.41 -0.06 -10.38
CA VAL A 130 19.93 -1.33 -10.96
C VAL A 130 19.87 -2.36 -9.84
N ILE A 131 18.71 -2.98 -9.66
CA ILE A 131 18.44 -3.86 -8.52
C ILE A 131 18.55 -5.35 -8.88
N TRP A 132 18.16 -5.71 -10.10
CA TRP A 132 18.07 -7.11 -10.54
C TRP A 132 18.86 -7.30 -11.84
N ASN A 133 19.93 -8.10 -11.80
CA ASN A 133 20.66 -8.58 -12.99
C ASN A 133 20.16 -9.97 -13.43
#